data_AF-A0A9E4LTD1-F1
#
_entry.id   AF-A0A9E4LTD1-F1
#
_cell.length_a   1.000
_cell.length_b   1.000
_cell.length_c   1.000
_cell.angle_alpha   90.00
_cell.angle_beta   90.00
_cell.angle_gamma   90.00
#
_symmetry.space_group_name_H-M   'P 1'
#
loop_
_entity.id
_entity.type
_entity.pdbx_description
1 polymer ?
#
loop_
_entity_poly.entity_id
_entity_poly.type
_entity_poly.pdbx_seq_one_letter_code
_entity_poly.pdbx_strand_id
1 'polypeptide(L)' 'MPSAMPTETVETARPGAGASGFVCTCLQITERELLGTLSHPDIHTLRDLRRAIGAGDGCTACHPVLQRYLDAICSAR' A
#
# COMPACT_ATOMS: atom_id res chain seq x y z
N MET A 1 -35.66 19.70 15.41
CA MET A 1 -34.20 19.43 15.43
C MET A 1 -33.91 18.49 14.27
N PRO A 2 -33.25 18.96 13.20
CA PRO A 2 -33.08 18.18 11.98
C PRO A 2 -31.86 17.25 12.04
N SER A 3 -32.04 16.07 11.45
CA SER A 3 -31.10 15.35 10.60
C SER A 3 -29.73 14.97 11.17
N ALA A 4 -29.71 13.81 11.83
CA ALA A 4 -28.59 12.89 11.69
C ALA A 4 -28.60 12.31 10.27
N MET A 5 -27.55 12.57 9.49
CA MET A 5 -27.20 11.81 8.30
C MET A 5 -25.66 11.78 8.20
N PRO A 6 -24.99 10.66 8.47
CA PRO A 6 -23.64 10.45 7.97
C PRO A 6 -23.75 10.07 6.49
N THR A 7 -23.55 11.06 5.61
CA THR A 7 -23.26 10.82 4.21
C THR A 7 -21.79 10.43 4.11
N GLU A 8 -21.51 9.22 3.65
CA GLU A 8 -20.94 9.00 2.31
C GLU A 8 -20.12 7.71 2.26
N THR A 9 -20.59 6.85 1.38
CA THR A 9 -20.06 5.57 0.96
C THR A 9 -18.69 5.75 0.30
N VAL A 10 -17.67 5.02 0.76
CA VAL A 10 -16.62 4.54 -0.14
C VAL A 10 -16.47 3.03 0.00
N GLU A 11 -17.32 2.36 -0.75
CA GLU A 11 -17.06 1.03 -1.25
C GLU A 11 -15.99 1.16 -2.35
N THR A 12 -14.78 0.67 -2.07
CA THR A 12 -13.95 -0.09 -3.02
C THR A 12 -12.66 -0.48 -2.32
N ALA A 13 -12.56 -1.76 -1.97
CA ALA A 13 -11.37 -2.56 -2.27
C ALA A 13 -11.66 -4.02 -1.92
N ARG A 14 -11.69 -4.89 -2.94
CA ARG A 14 -11.67 -6.34 -2.77
C ARG A 14 -10.54 -6.71 -1.79
N PRO A 15 -10.83 -7.40 -0.67
CA PRO A 15 -9.79 -8.03 0.14
C PRO A 15 -9.32 -9.27 -0.60
N GLY A 16 -8.38 -9.07 -1.52
CA GLY A 16 -7.74 -10.12 -2.29
C GLY A 16 -6.52 -10.67 -1.56
N ALA A 17 -6.72 -11.79 -0.87
CA ALA A 17 -5.72 -12.78 -0.47
C ALA A 17 -4.77 -12.40 0.68
N GLY A 18 -5.13 -12.89 1.87
CA GLY A 18 -4.34 -12.76 3.08
C GLY A 18 -3.07 -13.61 3.11
N ALA A 19 -2.10 -13.12 3.86
CA ALA A 19 -1.37 -13.87 4.89
C ALA A 19 -0.43 -12.86 5.54
N SER A 20 -0.64 -12.56 6.83
CA SER A 20 0.11 -11.57 7.63
C SER A 20 0.26 -10.21 6.94
N GLY A 21 -0.62 -9.26 7.27
CA GLY A 21 -0.70 -7.94 6.63
C GLY A 21 0.53 -7.02 6.78
N PHE A 22 1.72 -7.56 7.06
CA PHE A 22 3.01 -6.87 7.07
C PHE A 22 3.82 -7.23 5.83
N VAL A 23 4.11 -6.23 5.00
CA VAL A 23 4.96 -6.31 3.81
C VAL A 23 6.44 -6.29 4.19
N CYS A 24 6.78 -5.57 5.26
CA CYS A 24 8.13 -5.54 5.79
C CYS A 24 8.08 -5.68 7.31
N THR A 25 8.64 -6.76 7.85
CA THR A 25 8.77 -6.94 9.31
C THR A 25 9.83 -6.04 9.94
N CYS A 26 10.89 -5.69 9.21
CA CYS A 26 11.96 -4.82 9.71
C CYS A 26 11.45 -3.40 10.03
N LEU A 27 10.56 -2.88 9.18
CA LEU A 27 9.96 -1.55 9.32
C LEU A 27 8.49 -1.62 9.79
N GLN A 28 7.98 -2.81 10.07
CA GLN A 28 6.58 -3.10 10.38
C GLN A 28 5.56 -2.47 9.40
N ILE A 29 5.97 -2.31 8.14
CA ILE A 29 5.11 -1.75 7.08
C ILE A 29 3.98 -2.72 6.79
N THR A 30 2.75 -2.24 6.87
CA THR A 30 1.56 -3.03 6.53
C THR A 30 1.16 -2.89 5.07
N GLU A 31 0.37 -3.83 4.58
CA GLU A 31 -0.21 -3.75 3.24
C GLU A 31 -1.09 -2.50 3.07
N ARG A 32 -1.82 -2.10 4.13
CA ARG A 32 -2.65 -0.89 4.12
C ARG A 32 -1.80 0.37 3.98
N GLU A 33 -0.71 0.46 4.73
CA GLU A 33 0.27 1.55 4.64
C GLU A 33 0.89 1.60 3.24
N LEU A 34 1.23 0.43 2.68
CA LEU A 34 1.78 0.32 1.35
C LEU A 34 0.78 0.80 0.29
N LEU A 35 -0.47 0.36 0.35
CA LEU A 35 -1.53 0.77 -0.58
C LEU A 35 -1.86 2.27 -0.46
N GLY A 36 -1.87 2.82 0.76
CA GLY A 36 -2.00 4.26 0.98
C GLY A 36 -0.85 5.04 0.34
N THR A 37 0.37 4.55 0.48
CA THR A 37 1.56 5.13 -0.17
C THR A 37 1.49 5.00 -1.68
N LEU A 38 1.07 3.85 -2.21
CA LEU A 38 0.89 3.61 -3.65
C LEU A 38 -0.27 4.41 -4.26
N SER A 39 -1.21 4.85 -3.43
CA SER A 39 -2.30 5.73 -3.85
C SER A 39 -1.84 7.18 -4.02
N HIS A 40 -0.66 7.55 -3.51
CA HIS A 40 -0.10 8.88 -3.75
C HIS A 40 0.29 9.06 -5.22
N PRO A 41 -0.06 10.20 -5.84
CA PRO A 41 0.29 10.47 -7.23
C PRO A 41 1.80 10.58 -7.44
N ASP A 42 2.59 10.86 -6.40
CA ASP A 42 4.04 11.02 -6.51
C ASP A 42 4.80 9.68 -6.60
N ILE A 43 4.14 8.57 -6.25
CA ILE A 43 4.77 7.25 -6.12
C ILE A 43 4.58 6.45 -7.41
N HIS A 44 5.50 6.63 -8.35
CA HIS A 44 5.47 5.94 -9.65
C HIS A 44 6.49 4.81 -9.80
N THR A 45 7.50 4.75 -8.92
CA THR A 45 8.60 3.81 -9.05
C THR A 45 8.89 3.10 -7.75
N LEU A 46 9.46 1.89 -7.85
CA LEU A 46 9.98 1.16 -6.69
C LEU A 46 10.97 2.01 -5.88
N ARG A 47 11.73 2.89 -6.53
CA ARG A 47 12.65 3.80 -5.83
C ARG A 47 11.92 4.82 -4.97
N ASP A 48 10.85 5.39 -5.50
CA ASP A 48 10.05 6.38 -4.76
C ASP A 48 9.29 5.73 -3.61
N LEU A 49 8.64 4.60 -3.87
CA LEU A 49 7.96 3.80 -2.85
C LEU A 49 8.90 3.43 -1.70
N ARG A 50 10.09 2.93 -2.03
CA ARG A 50 11.16 2.61 -1.06
C ARG A 50 11.59 3.80 -0.25
N ARG A 51 11.75 4.97 -0.89
CA ARG A 51 12.13 6.21 -0.22
C ARG A 51 11.03 6.70 0.72
N ALA A 52 9.77 6.52 0.34
CA ALA A 52 8.60 6.86 1.16
C ALA A 52 8.48 5.96 2.40
N ILE A 53 8.67 4.64 2.26
CA ILE A 53 8.61 3.70 3.40
C ILE A 53 9.94 3.49 4.13
N GLY A 54 11.01 4.18 3.70
CA GLY A 54 12.36 4.01 4.25
C GLY A 54 12.97 2.62 4.03
N ALA A 55 12.47 1.84 3.06
CA ALA A 55 12.99 0.51 2.75
C ALA A 55 14.11 0.60 1.70
N GLY A 56 15.37 0.46 2.11
CA GLY A 56 16.48 0.51 1.14
C GLY A 56 17.86 0.20 1.70
N ASP A 57 18.08 0.46 3.00
CA ASP A 57 19.41 0.34 3.64
C ASP A 57 19.60 -0.93 4.49
N GLY A 58 18.65 -1.87 4.46
CA GLY A 58 18.63 -3.00 5.39
C GLY A 58 18.38 -4.36 4.73
N CYS A 59 17.47 -5.13 5.33
CA CYS A 59 17.14 -6.53 5.03
C CYS A 59 16.83 -6.79 3.54
N THR A 60 16.32 -5.78 2.81
CA THR A 60 15.79 -5.83 1.43
C THR A 60 14.76 -6.94 1.12
N ALA A 61 14.37 -7.75 2.10
CA ALA A 61 13.42 -8.86 1.96
C ALA A 61 12.05 -8.42 1.44
N CYS A 62 11.66 -7.16 1.65
CA CYS A 62 10.41 -6.60 1.14
C CYS A 62 10.47 -6.18 -0.34
N HIS A 63 11.66 -6.02 -0.95
CA HIS A 63 11.80 -5.62 -2.37
C HIS A 63 10.97 -6.45 -3.35
N PRO A 64 11.05 -7.79 -3.37
CA PRO A 64 10.26 -8.60 -4.31
C PRO A 64 8.76 -8.48 -4.05
N VAL A 65 8.33 -8.24 -2.81
CA VAL A 65 6.93 -8.03 -2.47
C VAL A 65 6.45 -6.68 -2.99
N LEU A 66 7.21 -5.61 -2.75
CA LEU A 66 6.92 -4.27 -3.28
C LEU A 66 6.84 -4.27 -4.82
N GLN A 67 7.73 -5.00 -5.50
CA GLN A 67 7.68 -5.13 -6.96
C GLN A 67 6.39 -5.80 -7.43
N ARG A 68 5.95 -6.88 -6.78
CA ARG A 68 4.68 -7.53 -7.12
C ARG A 68 3.49 -6.61 -6.94
N TYR A 69 3.49 -5.79 -5.89
CA TYR A 69 2.45 -4.79 -5.70
C TYR A 69 2.45 -3.76 -6.83
N LEU A 70 3.60 -3.16 -7.16
CA LEU A 70 3.72 -2.21 -8.26
C LEU A 70 3.31 -2.79 -9.62
N ASP A 71 3.66 -4.04 -9.89
CA ASP A 71 3.26 -4.75 -11.09
C ASP A 71 1.74 -4.97 -11.12
N ALA A 72 1.15 -5.39 -9.99
CA ALA A 72 -0.29 -5.61 -9.87
C ALA A 72 -1.12 -4.33 -10.11
N ILE A 73 -0.71 -3.17 -9.57
CA ILE A 73 -1.39 -1.89 -9.84
C ILE A 73 -1.07 -1.32 -11.22
N CYS A 74 0.11 -1.58 -11.79
CA CYS A 74 0.41 -1.19 -13.18
C CYS A 74 -0.38 -2.04 -14.18
N SER A 75 -0.68 -3.30 -13.83
CA SER A 75 -1.51 -4.19 -14.64
C SER A 75 -3.01 -3.99 -14.42
N ALA A 76 -3.42 -3.36 -13.31
CA ALA A 76 -4.81 -3.07 -12.99
C ALA A 76 -5.23 -1.61 -13.30
N ARG A 77 -4.26 -0.74 -13.63
CA ARG A 77 -4.47 0.60 -14.16
C ARG A 77 -4.49 0.59 -15.68
#